data_AF-A0A7C4PQL4-F1
#
_entry.id   AF-A0A7C4PQL4-F1
#
_cell.length_a   1.000
_cell.length_b   1.000
_cell.length_c   1.000
_cell.angle_alpha   90.00
_cell.angle_beta   90.00
_cell.angle_gamma   90.00
#
_symmetry.space_group_name_H-M   'P 1'
#
loop_
_entity.id
_entity.type
_entity.pdbx_description
1 polymer ?
#
loop_
_entity_poly.entity_id
_entity_poly.type
_entity_poly.pdbx_seq_one_letter_code
_entity_poly.pdbx_strand_id
1 'polypeptide(L)'
;MKASYLNLWLLLLTACLQAASTPAPLALHPENPHYFLFRGKPTILITSAEHYGAVLNRDFNYIKYLQTLHADGLNNTRTFSGAYVEPQGAFNIERNSLAPAVGRFICPWARSDVPGYANGGNKFDLNRWDEDYFRRLKDFMAAASRYGVVVEMNLFCPFYDEAQWRLSPQNAVNNIQGIGKVARTNVYTLDKHGGLLAVHEAMTRKIVTELKDFDNLYYEICNEPYFGGVTMAWQRHIADVIVAMEKELGVQHLISMNIANGKAKVSDPHPAVSIFNFHYAFPPDTVAMNYELNKVIGDNETGFKGTNDTHYRMEGWAFIMAGGGLYNNLDYSFVVGYEDGTFGYHAKQPGGGNPELRRQLGILSRFIHSFDFLKMRPARELVKAGVPDKAHVQMLAEPGRQYALYMFGGKQATLQLEVPQGTYSVEWLHPQTGEKVPAVKISHGGGVLSLATPSYDPDIALRMVRAQP
;
A
#
# COMPACT_ATOMS: atom_id res chain seq x y z
N MET A 1 34.11 32.91 -66.93
CA MET A 1 32.90 32.07 -66.76
C MET A 1 33.30 30.80 -66.02
N LYS A 2 32.58 30.48 -64.94
CA LYS A 2 32.65 29.30 -64.03
C LYS A 2 33.73 29.27 -62.93
N ALA A 3 33.22 29.27 -61.68
CA ALA A 3 33.57 28.47 -60.49
C ALA A 3 33.40 29.36 -59.22
N SER A 4 32.23 29.40 -58.57
CA SER A 4 31.71 28.46 -57.56
C SER A 4 32.63 28.27 -56.35
N TYR A 5 32.39 29.03 -55.28
CA TYR A 5 32.79 28.65 -53.92
C TYR A 5 31.55 28.65 -53.03
N LEU A 6 31.29 27.45 -52.53
CA LEU A 6 30.17 27.02 -51.72
C LEU A 6 30.47 27.36 -50.24
N ASN A 7 29.59 28.11 -49.59
CA ASN A 7 29.64 28.37 -48.15
C ASN A 7 29.34 27.08 -47.38
N LEU A 8 30.31 26.59 -46.60
CA LEU A 8 30.12 25.46 -45.68
C LEU A 8 29.91 26.02 -44.26
N TRP A 9 28.65 26.09 -43.82
CA TRP A 9 28.30 26.30 -42.42
C TRP A 9 28.22 24.92 -41.74
N LEU A 10 29.20 24.62 -40.89
CA LEU A 10 29.21 23.42 -40.06
C LEU A 10 28.45 23.72 -38.76
N LEU A 11 27.19 23.30 -38.66
CA LEU A 11 26.43 23.27 -37.41
C LEU A 11 26.89 22.06 -36.57
N LEU A 12 27.69 22.33 -35.54
CA LEU A 12 28.03 21.36 -34.49
C LEU A 12 26.81 21.18 -33.57
N LEU A 13 26.02 20.13 -33.83
CA LEU A 13 25.04 19.58 -32.89
C LEU A 13 25.77 18.80 -31.80
N THR A 14 26.14 19.45 -30.70
CA THR A 14 26.50 18.77 -29.45
C THR A 14 25.24 18.18 -28.84
N ALA A 15 24.95 16.92 -29.14
CA ALA A 15 24.00 16.12 -28.38
C ALA A 15 24.59 15.85 -26.99
N CYS A 16 24.17 16.61 -25.98
CA CYS A 16 24.36 16.23 -24.59
C CYS A 16 23.54 14.97 -24.34
N LEU A 17 24.19 13.81 -24.41
CA LEU A 17 23.72 12.59 -23.78
C LEU A 17 23.68 12.86 -22.27
N GLN A 18 22.55 13.36 -21.76
CA GLN A 18 22.23 13.21 -20.36
C GLN A 18 22.16 11.70 -20.12
N ALA A 19 23.16 11.16 -19.41
CA ALA A 19 23.03 9.85 -18.82
C ALA A 19 21.71 9.86 -18.04
N ALA A 20 20.75 9.02 -18.43
CA ALA A 20 19.52 8.86 -17.69
C ALA A 20 19.93 8.38 -16.29
N SER A 21 19.90 9.27 -15.30
CA SER A 21 20.09 8.91 -13.91
C SER A 21 19.04 7.86 -13.58
N THR A 22 19.46 6.74 -13.00
CA THR A 22 18.53 5.78 -12.39
C THR A 22 17.54 6.55 -11.52
N PRO A 23 16.22 6.36 -11.69
CA PRO A 23 15.24 7.06 -10.88
C PRO A 23 15.53 6.83 -9.40
N ALA A 24 15.48 7.89 -8.59
CA ALA A 24 15.62 7.75 -7.15
C ALA A 24 14.48 6.87 -6.60
N PRO A 25 14.77 5.93 -5.67
CA PRO A 25 13.74 5.14 -5.01
C PRO A 25 12.66 6.00 -4.36
N LEU A 26 11.47 5.42 -4.20
CA LEU A 26 10.41 5.94 -3.34
C LEU A 26 11.02 6.38 -2.00
N ALA A 27 10.73 7.61 -1.61
CA ALA A 27 11.23 8.19 -0.36
C ALA A 27 10.10 8.85 0.42
N LEU A 28 10.35 9.16 1.69
CA LEU A 28 9.52 10.12 2.41
C LEU A 28 9.75 11.51 1.80
N HIS A 29 8.68 12.31 1.68
CA HIS A 29 8.81 13.64 1.12
C HIS A 29 9.60 14.55 2.09
N PRO A 30 10.66 15.26 1.63
CA PRO A 30 11.53 16.02 2.52
C PRO A 30 10.83 17.21 3.20
N GLU A 31 9.82 17.81 2.55
CA GLU A 31 9.03 18.90 3.15
C GLU A 31 7.92 18.42 4.10
N ASN A 32 7.43 17.19 3.92
CA ASN A 32 6.36 16.63 4.74
C ASN A 32 6.46 15.10 4.74
N PRO A 33 7.16 14.51 5.72
CA PRO A 33 7.47 13.09 5.72
C PRO A 33 6.29 12.18 6.09
N HIS A 34 5.08 12.75 6.25
CA HIS A 34 3.83 11.97 6.29
C HIS A 34 3.41 11.43 4.92
N TYR A 35 4.04 11.92 3.86
CA TYR A 35 3.73 11.56 2.48
C TYR A 35 4.99 11.12 1.74
N PHE A 36 4.80 10.58 0.55
CA PHE A 36 5.88 10.06 -0.27
C PHE A 36 6.37 11.08 -1.30
N LEU A 37 7.62 10.94 -1.71
CA LEU A 37 8.18 11.48 -2.94
C LEU A 37 8.45 10.31 -3.88
N PHE A 38 7.79 10.29 -5.02
CA PHE A 38 7.99 9.28 -6.05
C PHE A 38 8.22 9.95 -7.40
N ARG A 39 9.39 9.73 -8.01
CA ARG A 39 9.79 10.31 -9.31
C ARG A 39 9.58 11.83 -9.39
N GLY A 40 9.97 12.54 -8.32
CA GLY A 40 9.86 14.00 -8.23
C GLY A 40 8.45 14.52 -7.92
N LYS A 41 7.47 13.63 -7.64
CA LYS A 41 6.09 14.01 -7.35
C LYS A 41 5.71 13.68 -5.90
N PRO A 42 5.12 14.63 -5.16
CA PRO A 42 4.41 14.34 -3.92
C PRO A 42 3.35 13.26 -4.18
N THR A 43 3.32 12.22 -3.38
CA THR A 43 2.51 11.01 -3.63
C THR A 43 1.87 10.50 -2.35
N ILE A 44 0.61 10.08 -2.47
CA ILE A 44 -0.13 9.26 -1.49
C ILE A 44 -0.43 7.93 -2.16
N LEU A 45 -0.26 6.83 -1.44
CA LEU A 45 -0.50 5.47 -1.96
C LEU A 45 -1.95 5.05 -1.67
N ILE A 46 -2.73 4.80 -2.71
CA ILE A 46 -4.14 4.42 -2.58
C ILE A 46 -4.43 3.28 -3.56
N THR A 47 -5.00 2.20 -3.04
CA THR A 47 -5.33 1.05 -3.88
C THR A 47 -6.46 0.17 -3.33
N SER A 48 -6.92 -0.73 -4.19
CA SER A 48 -7.78 -1.88 -3.91
C SER A 48 -7.19 -3.02 -4.73
N ALA A 49 -6.36 -3.83 -4.07
CA ALA A 49 -5.40 -4.75 -4.67
C ALA A 49 -5.76 -6.22 -4.42
N GLU A 50 -5.23 -7.13 -5.23
CA GLU A 50 -5.46 -8.57 -5.07
C GLU A 50 -4.91 -9.12 -3.74
N HIS A 51 -5.35 -10.32 -3.34
CA HIS A 51 -4.95 -11.00 -2.10
C HIS A 51 -3.54 -11.61 -2.17
N TYR A 52 -2.53 -10.75 -2.40
CA TYR A 52 -1.09 -10.97 -2.23
C TYR A 52 -0.37 -12.00 -3.13
N GLY A 53 -1.11 -12.81 -3.88
CA GLY A 53 -0.61 -13.98 -4.60
C GLY A 53 0.01 -13.71 -5.97
N ALA A 54 0.05 -12.46 -6.46
CA ALA A 54 0.38 -12.13 -7.84
C ALA A 54 1.71 -12.74 -8.34
N VAL A 55 2.74 -12.77 -7.49
CA VAL A 55 4.06 -13.33 -7.84
C VAL A 55 4.11 -14.84 -7.61
N LEU A 56 3.68 -15.33 -6.45
CA LEU A 56 3.82 -16.74 -6.04
C LEU A 56 2.84 -17.70 -6.71
N ASN A 57 1.80 -17.18 -7.36
CA ASN A 57 0.82 -17.95 -8.11
C ASN A 57 1.14 -17.88 -9.60
N ARG A 58 1.69 -18.97 -10.18
CA ARG A 58 2.09 -19.00 -11.59
C ARG A 58 0.94 -18.79 -12.58
N ASP A 59 -0.30 -19.01 -12.16
CA ASP A 59 -1.48 -18.81 -13.02
C ASP A 59 -2.00 -17.38 -13.01
N PHE A 60 -1.57 -16.54 -12.07
CA PHE A 60 -2.05 -15.17 -11.98
C PHE A 60 -1.39 -14.29 -13.03
N ASN A 61 -2.18 -13.66 -13.88
CA ASN A 61 -1.72 -12.71 -14.88
C ASN A 61 -1.52 -11.31 -14.29
N TYR A 62 -0.38 -11.10 -13.63
CA TYR A 62 -0.08 -9.82 -12.99
C TYR A 62 0.02 -8.64 -13.97
N ILE A 63 0.29 -8.87 -15.26
CA ILE A 63 0.32 -7.77 -16.25
C ILE A 63 -1.07 -7.17 -16.41
N LYS A 64 -2.09 -8.03 -16.58
CA LYS A 64 -3.47 -7.59 -16.72
C LYS A 64 -3.97 -6.93 -15.42
N TYR A 65 -3.61 -7.49 -14.28
CA TYR A 65 -3.91 -6.91 -12.96
C TYR A 65 -3.33 -5.49 -12.79
N LEU A 66 -2.04 -5.30 -13.06
CA LEU A 66 -1.39 -4.00 -12.91
C LEU A 66 -1.93 -2.96 -13.91
N GLN A 67 -2.29 -3.39 -15.13
CA GLN A 67 -3.00 -2.55 -16.09
C GLN A 67 -4.36 -2.08 -15.55
N THR A 68 -5.10 -2.98 -14.89
CA THR A 68 -6.40 -2.67 -14.30
C THR A 68 -6.27 -1.63 -13.19
N LEU A 69 -5.35 -1.82 -12.24
CA LEU A 69 -5.09 -0.84 -11.19
C LEU A 69 -4.78 0.56 -11.75
N HIS A 70 -3.90 0.60 -12.75
CA HIS A 70 -3.52 1.85 -13.41
C HIS A 70 -4.70 2.54 -14.10
N ALA A 71 -5.53 1.78 -14.81
CA ALA A 71 -6.71 2.31 -15.48
C ALA A 71 -7.72 2.94 -14.49
N ASP A 72 -7.81 2.38 -13.28
CA ASP A 72 -8.65 2.90 -12.20
C ASP A 72 -8.00 4.05 -11.41
N GLY A 73 -6.75 4.43 -11.74
CA GLY A 73 -6.01 5.50 -11.09
C GLY A 73 -5.41 5.13 -9.74
N LEU A 74 -5.23 3.83 -9.48
CA LEU A 74 -4.64 3.28 -8.27
C LEU A 74 -3.14 3.05 -8.48
N ASN A 75 -2.34 3.29 -7.45
CA ASN A 75 -0.88 3.40 -7.58
C ASN A 75 -0.08 2.54 -6.59
N ASN A 76 -0.73 1.58 -5.93
CA ASN A 76 -0.07 0.66 -5.01
C ASN A 76 -0.58 -0.78 -5.17
N THR A 77 0.26 -1.74 -4.79
CA THR A 77 -0.10 -3.15 -4.62
C THR A 77 0.80 -3.78 -3.57
N ARG A 78 0.35 -4.89 -2.98
CA ARG A 78 1.08 -5.66 -1.99
C ARG A 78 1.18 -7.11 -2.45
N THR A 79 2.36 -7.71 -2.35
CA THR A 79 2.57 -9.12 -2.69
C THR A 79 3.48 -9.81 -1.69
N PHE A 80 3.25 -11.10 -1.46
CA PHE A 80 4.02 -11.89 -0.51
C PHE A 80 5.20 -12.59 -1.20
N SER A 81 6.32 -12.70 -0.48
CA SER A 81 7.54 -13.34 -0.97
C SER A 81 7.35 -14.79 -1.40
N GLY A 82 6.36 -15.49 -0.85
CA GLY A 82 6.26 -16.96 -0.97
C GLY A 82 6.92 -17.71 0.19
N ALA A 83 7.39 -17.02 1.23
CA ALA A 83 7.71 -17.65 2.52
C ALA A 83 6.46 -18.21 3.23
N TYR A 84 5.30 -17.64 2.91
CA TYR A 84 3.96 -18.00 3.37
C TYR A 84 3.05 -18.20 2.15
N VAL A 85 2.17 -19.20 2.23
CA VAL A 85 1.15 -19.55 1.24
C VAL A 85 -0.05 -20.14 1.96
N GLU A 86 -1.24 -19.98 1.40
CA GLU A 86 -2.48 -20.44 2.01
C GLU A 86 -2.97 -21.77 1.41
N PRO A 87 -3.65 -22.62 2.21
CA PRO A 87 -4.38 -23.75 1.67
C PRO A 87 -5.62 -23.27 0.90
N GLN A 88 -6.09 -24.10 -0.02
CA GLN A 88 -7.37 -23.88 -0.69
C GLN A 88 -8.50 -23.75 0.34
N GLY A 89 -9.35 -22.73 0.17
CA GLY A 89 -10.47 -22.44 1.07
C GLY A 89 -10.10 -21.69 2.36
N ALA A 90 -8.83 -21.29 2.55
CA ALA A 90 -8.44 -20.46 3.69
C ALA A 90 -9.30 -19.21 3.80
N PHE A 91 -9.71 -18.88 5.04
CA PHE A 91 -10.51 -17.71 5.38
C PHE A 91 -11.86 -17.59 4.65
N ASN A 92 -12.37 -18.70 4.08
CA ASN A 92 -13.55 -18.71 3.21
C ASN A 92 -13.41 -17.79 1.98
N ILE A 93 -12.19 -17.57 1.51
CA ILE A 93 -11.92 -16.76 0.33
C ILE A 93 -12.11 -17.62 -0.92
N GLU A 94 -13.08 -17.24 -1.74
CA GLU A 94 -13.32 -17.86 -3.03
C GLU A 94 -12.17 -17.56 -4.01
N ARG A 95 -11.58 -18.61 -4.59
CA ARG A 95 -10.48 -18.54 -5.60
C ARG A 95 -9.29 -17.67 -5.17
N ASN A 96 -8.94 -17.76 -3.90
CA ASN A 96 -7.81 -17.10 -3.25
C ASN A 96 -6.50 -17.15 -4.06
N SER A 97 -5.99 -15.98 -4.46
CA SER A 97 -4.73 -15.87 -5.22
C SER A 97 -3.49 -16.33 -4.42
N LEU A 98 -3.51 -16.18 -3.09
CA LEU A 98 -2.47 -16.67 -2.15
C LEU A 98 -2.56 -18.19 -1.89
N ALA A 99 -3.55 -18.87 -2.44
CA ALA A 99 -3.65 -20.33 -2.48
C ALA A 99 -3.52 -20.83 -3.93
N PRO A 100 -2.30 -20.95 -4.49
CA PRO A 100 -2.12 -21.50 -5.83
C PRO A 100 -2.61 -22.94 -5.93
N ALA A 101 -3.04 -23.33 -7.13
CA ALA A 101 -3.35 -24.72 -7.44
C ALA A 101 -2.11 -25.63 -7.28
N VAL A 102 -2.34 -26.94 -7.19
CA VAL A 102 -1.29 -27.96 -7.04
C VAL A 102 -0.23 -27.78 -8.14
N GLY A 103 1.05 -27.70 -7.73
CA GLY A 103 2.17 -27.50 -8.66
C GLY A 103 2.31 -26.10 -9.26
N ARG A 104 1.44 -25.14 -8.90
CA ARG A 104 1.44 -23.76 -9.43
C ARG A 104 2.05 -22.74 -8.47
N PHE A 105 2.33 -23.14 -7.23
CA PHE A 105 3.08 -22.35 -6.27
C PHE A 105 4.57 -22.27 -6.64
N ILE A 106 5.09 -21.04 -6.73
CA ILE A 106 6.51 -20.71 -6.88
C ILE A 106 6.95 -19.80 -5.73
N CYS A 107 8.18 -19.98 -5.25
CA CYS A 107 8.73 -19.26 -4.10
C CYS A 107 10.24 -19.05 -4.26
N PRO A 108 10.92 -18.33 -3.35
CA PRO A 108 12.35 -18.02 -3.47
C PRO A 108 13.25 -19.25 -3.55
N TRP A 109 12.87 -20.36 -2.89
CA TRP A 109 13.66 -21.59 -2.87
C TRP A 109 13.28 -22.56 -3.99
N ALA A 110 14.29 -23.14 -4.62
CA ALA A 110 14.12 -24.09 -5.70
C ALA A 110 13.55 -25.42 -5.20
N ARG A 111 12.83 -26.12 -6.08
CA ARG A 111 12.45 -27.52 -5.89
C ARG A 111 13.69 -28.41 -5.95
N SER A 112 13.78 -29.41 -5.08
CA SER A 112 14.75 -30.52 -5.13
C SER A 112 14.30 -31.61 -6.11
N ASP A 113 15.03 -32.72 -6.16
CA ASP A 113 14.65 -33.98 -6.82
C ASP A 113 13.88 -34.96 -5.91
N VAL A 114 13.71 -34.63 -4.62
CA VAL A 114 13.02 -35.48 -3.63
C VAL A 114 11.52 -35.18 -3.63
N PRO A 115 10.63 -36.15 -3.91
CA PRO A 115 9.18 -35.94 -3.85
C PRO A 115 8.68 -35.68 -2.41
N GLY A 116 7.53 -35.02 -2.27
CA GLY A 116 6.80 -34.96 -1.00
C GLY A 116 6.50 -33.57 -0.45
N TYR A 117 6.39 -32.54 -1.30
CA TYR A 117 5.80 -31.28 -0.86
C TYR A 117 4.30 -31.43 -0.60
N ALA A 118 3.82 -30.84 0.51
CA ALA A 118 2.43 -30.97 0.95
C ALA A 118 1.36 -30.51 -0.07
N ASN A 119 1.66 -29.52 -0.93
CA ASN A 119 0.78 -29.09 -2.04
C ASN A 119 1.25 -29.59 -3.42
N GLY A 120 1.92 -30.75 -3.44
CA GLY A 120 2.28 -31.52 -4.64
C GLY A 120 3.65 -31.21 -5.26
N GLY A 121 4.31 -32.24 -5.79
CA GLY A 121 5.65 -32.15 -6.39
C GLY A 121 6.78 -32.38 -5.37
N ASN A 122 7.96 -31.88 -5.71
CA ASN A 122 9.18 -32.13 -4.93
C ASN A 122 9.32 -31.16 -3.75
N LYS A 123 10.00 -31.62 -2.69
CA LYS A 123 10.45 -30.80 -1.56
C LYS A 123 11.35 -29.65 -2.03
N PHE A 124 11.55 -28.65 -1.20
CA PHE A 124 12.42 -27.51 -1.46
C PHE A 124 13.85 -27.77 -1.00
N ASP A 125 14.79 -27.14 -1.69
CA ASP A 125 16.18 -26.98 -1.26
C ASP A 125 16.36 -25.55 -0.76
N LEU A 126 16.41 -25.37 0.56
CA LEU A 126 16.53 -24.04 1.17
C LEU A 126 17.89 -23.38 0.95
N ASN A 127 18.88 -24.13 0.44
CA ASN A 127 20.19 -23.60 0.08
C ASN A 127 20.30 -23.20 -1.40
N ARG A 128 19.24 -23.40 -2.19
CA ARG A 128 19.22 -23.09 -3.63
C ARG A 128 18.08 -22.15 -3.99
N TRP A 129 18.41 -21.09 -4.70
CA TRP A 129 17.44 -20.12 -5.21
C TRP A 129 16.72 -20.63 -6.47
N ASP A 130 15.43 -20.31 -6.59
CA ASP A 130 14.64 -20.55 -7.79
C ASP A 130 14.80 -19.36 -8.76
N GLU A 131 15.59 -19.54 -9.81
CA GLU A 131 15.84 -18.47 -10.80
C GLU A 131 14.58 -18.07 -11.59
N ASP A 132 13.59 -18.97 -11.73
CA ASP A 132 12.32 -18.63 -12.37
C ASP A 132 11.45 -17.75 -11.46
N TYR A 133 11.52 -17.95 -10.14
CA TYR A 133 10.89 -17.07 -9.16
C TYR A 133 11.45 -15.66 -9.27
N PHE A 134 12.79 -15.50 -9.21
CA PHE A 134 13.39 -14.18 -9.25
C PHE A 134 13.23 -13.50 -10.62
N ARG A 135 13.18 -14.27 -11.73
CA ARG A 135 12.81 -13.72 -13.04
C ARG A 135 11.38 -13.20 -13.03
N ARG A 136 10.42 -13.96 -12.49
CA ARG A 136 9.01 -13.55 -12.38
C ARG A 136 8.82 -12.34 -11.47
N LEU A 137 9.50 -12.30 -10.32
CA LEU A 137 9.47 -11.16 -9.40
C LEU A 137 9.99 -9.89 -10.08
N LYS A 138 11.13 -9.96 -10.77
CA LYS A 138 11.67 -8.79 -11.49
C LYS A 138 10.78 -8.34 -12.66
N ASP A 139 10.15 -9.27 -13.37
CA ASP A 139 9.18 -8.92 -14.42
C ASP A 139 7.92 -8.25 -13.85
N PHE A 140 7.42 -8.74 -12.71
CA PHE A 140 6.33 -8.09 -11.96
C PHE A 140 6.71 -6.66 -11.55
N MET A 141 7.89 -6.47 -10.95
CA MET A 141 8.38 -5.15 -10.54
C MET A 141 8.53 -4.19 -11.72
N ALA A 142 9.10 -4.67 -12.84
CA ALA A 142 9.22 -3.89 -14.06
C ALA A 142 7.84 -3.53 -14.65
N ALA A 143 6.88 -4.45 -14.60
CA ALA A 143 5.51 -4.18 -15.01
C ALA A 143 4.83 -3.13 -14.13
N ALA A 144 4.94 -3.25 -12.81
CA ALA A 144 4.38 -2.30 -11.86
C ALA A 144 4.98 -0.90 -12.10
N SER A 145 6.30 -0.84 -12.32
CA SER A 145 7.04 0.39 -12.61
C SER A 145 6.55 1.10 -13.88
N ARG A 146 6.24 0.34 -14.95
CA ARG A 146 5.65 0.87 -16.21
C ARG A 146 4.30 1.52 -16.00
N TYR A 147 3.52 1.00 -15.06
CA TYR A 147 2.18 1.50 -14.73
C TYR A 147 2.16 2.49 -13.56
N GLY A 148 3.33 2.90 -13.05
CA GLY A 148 3.44 3.82 -11.93
C GLY A 148 2.91 3.26 -10.61
N VAL A 149 2.89 1.94 -10.47
CA VAL A 149 2.44 1.22 -9.27
C VAL A 149 3.64 0.95 -8.36
N VAL A 150 3.55 1.40 -7.11
CA VAL A 150 4.50 1.09 -6.04
C VAL A 150 4.14 -0.26 -5.42
N VAL A 151 5.14 -1.12 -5.25
CA VAL A 151 4.97 -2.46 -4.67
C VAL A 151 5.41 -2.47 -3.21
N GLU A 152 4.51 -2.92 -2.34
CA GLU A 152 4.90 -3.44 -1.02
C GLU A 152 5.37 -4.89 -1.17
N MET A 153 6.66 -5.12 -0.92
CA MET A 153 7.25 -6.46 -0.88
C MET A 153 7.18 -6.99 0.55
N ASN A 154 6.11 -7.73 0.86
CA ASN A 154 5.93 -8.33 2.19
C ASN A 154 6.79 -9.60 2.32
N LEU A 155 7.81 -9.54 3.17
CA LEU A 155 8.82 -10.58 3.28
C LEU A 155 8.31 -11.82 4.02
N PHE A 156 7.57 -11.64 5.11
CA PHE A 156 7.15 -12.73 5.98
C PHE A 156 5.71 -12.58 6.47
N CYS A 157 5.14 -13.66 6.99
CA CYS A 157 3.81 -13.71 7.59
C CYS A 157 3.79 -14.85 8.62
N PRO A 158 3.22 -14.67 9.82
CA PRO A 158 2.97 -15.74 10.75
C PRO A 158 2.03 -16.78 10.17
N PHE A 159 2.10 -17.98 10.72
CA PHE A 159 1.16 -19.04 10.40
C PHE A 159 0.01 -18.98 11.40
N TYR A 160 -1.19 -18.64 10.93
CA TYR A 160 -2.40 -18.53 11.78
C TYR A 160 -2.85 -19.90 12.32
N ASP A 161 -2.68 -20.95 11.52
CA ASP A 161 -3.01 -22.34 11.84
C ASP A 161 -1.89 -23.28 11.33
N GLU A 162 -1.92 -24.52 11.80
CA GLU A 162 -1.06 -25.62 11.35
C GLU A 162 -1.23 -25.91 9.86
N ALA A 163 -2.42 -25.67 9.28
CA ALA A 163 -2.64 -25.88 7.85
C ALA A 163 -1.70 -25.03 6.97
N GLN A 164 -1.49 -23.74 7.30
CA GLN A 164 -0.52 -22.91 6.57
C GLN A 164 0.91 -23.34 6.88
N TRP A 165 1.22 -23.67 8.14
CA TRP A 165 2.58 -24.10 8.50
C TRP A 165 3.00 -25.38 7.78
N ARG A 166 2.08 -26.33 7.61
CA ARG A 166 2.30 -27.57 6.84
C ARG A 166 2.60 -27.32 5.37
N LEU A 167 2.23 -26.16 4.82
CA LEU A 167 2.54 -25.78 3.45
C LEU A 167 3.83 -24.96 3.31
N SER A 168 4.41 -24.47 4.41
CA SER A 168 5.61 -23.64 4.28
C SER A 168 6.80 -24.43 3.75
N PRO A 169 7.58 -23.88 2.79
CA PRO A 169 8.88 -24.44 2.42
C PRO A 169 9.82 -24.63 3.62
N GLN A 170 9.65 -23.80 4.66
CA GLN A 170 10.48 -23.76 5.86
C GLN A 170 10.14 -24.87 6.87
N ASN A 171 9.02 -25.57 6.68
CA ASN A 171 8.65 -26.70 7.51
C ASN A 171 9.52 -27.92 7.13
N ALA A 172 10.09 -28.62 8.12
CA ALA A 172 11.00 -29.75 7.95
C ALA A 172 10.44 -30.88 7.05
N VAL A 173 9.12 -31.01 6.95
CA VAL A 173 8.50 -32.00 6.05
C VAL A 173 8.68 -31.64 4.57
N ASN A 174 8.78 -30.34 4.27
CA ASN A 174 8.79 -29.79 2.91
C ASN A 174 10.18 -29.43 2.39
N ASN A 175 11.24 -29.50 3.19
CA ASN A 175 12.61 -29.26 2.74
C ASN A 175 13.52 -30.47 2.93
N ILE A 176 14.59 -30.54 2.13
CA ILE A 176 15.56 -31.66 2.17
C ILE A 176 16.58 -31.52 3.29
N GLN A 177 16.76 -30.32 3.85
CA GLN A 177 17.62 -30.07 5.00
C GLN A 177 17.04 -30.66 6.30
N GLY A 178 15.72 -30.90 6.35
CA GLY A 178 15.03 -31.38 7.55
C GLY A 178 15.02 -30.37 8.70
N ILE A 179 15.20 -29.08 8.41
CA ILE A 179 15.19 -27.97 9.37
C ILE A 179 13.80 -27.35 9.50
N GLY A 180 13.56 -26.63 10.59
CA GLY A 180 12.22 -26.10 10.91
C GLY A 180 11.34 -27.11 11.64
N LYS A 181 11.92 -27.96 12.49
CA LYS A 181 11.19 -28.85 13.42
C LYS A 181 10.71 -28.05 14.65
N VAL A 182 9.88 -27.05 14.40
CA VAL A 182 9.37 -26.11 15.41
C VAL A 182 7.86 -26.03 15.39
N ALA A 183 7.29 -25.60 16.53
CA ALA A 183 5.90 -25.15 16.56
C ALA A 183 5.73 -23.94 15.64
N ARG A 184 4.54 -23.81 15.03
CA ARG A 184 4.25 -22.72 14.08
C ARG A 184 4.49 -21.31 14.65
N THR A 185 4.37 -21.15 15.97
CA THR A 185 4.56 -19.89 16.70
C THR A 185 6.02 -19.58 17.02
N ASN A 186 6.95 -20.50 16.75
CA ASN A 186 8.37 -20.37 17.07
C ASN A 186 9.24 -20.23 15.81
N VAL A 187 8.63 -20.11 14.63
CA VAL A 187 9.35 -19.97 13.35
C VAL A 187 10.17 -18.69 13.35
N TYR A 188 9.57 -17.56 13.69
CA TYR A 188 10.21 -16.24 13.61
C TYR A 188 10.78 -15.79 14.97
N THR A 189 11.91 -16.39 15.33
CA THR A 189 12.67 -16.05 16.55
C THR A 189 14.15 -15.82 16.22
N LEU A 190 14.83 -15.04 17.06
CA LEU A 190 16.30 -14.98 17.03
C LEU A 190 16.83 -16.30 17.57
N ASP A 191 17.49 -17.08 16.69
CA ASP A 191 18.25 -18.34 16.85
C ASP A 191 17.75 -19.43 17.84
N LYS A 192 16.58 -19.25 18.43
CA LYS A 192 15.93 -20.18 19.32
C LYS A 192 15.24 -21.27 18.49
N HIS A 193 15.37 -22.51 18.94
CA HIS A 193 14.59 -23.66 18.45
C HIS A 193 14.92 -24.21 17.06
N GLY A 194 16.15 -24.13 16.55
CA GLY A 194 16.56 -25.02 15.43
C GLY A 194 16.63 -24.39 14.04
N GLY A 195 17.22 -23.19 13.95
CA GLY A 195 18.08 -22.83 12.81
C GLY A 195 17.46 -22.11 11.62
N LEU A 196 16.20 -21.65 11.69
CA LEU A 196 15.59 -20.93 10.57
C LEU A 196 16.04 -19.47 10.41
N LEU A 197 16.68 -18.86 11.43
CA LEU A 197 17.15 -17.47 11.33
C LEU A 197 18.06 -17.24 10.11
N ALA A 198 19.02 -18.13 9.87
CA ALA A 198 19.91 -18.04 8.72
C ALA A 198 19.16 -18.15 7.38
N VAL A 199 18.06 -18.92 7.32
CA VAL A 199 17.20 -19.03 6.14
C VAL A 199 16.46 -17.71 5.89
N HIS A 200 15.93 -17.08 6.95
CA HIS A 200 15.29 -15.77 6.87
C HIS A 200 16.27 -14.70 6.40
N GLU A 201 17.48 -14.63 7.00
CA GLU A 201 18.53 -13.68 6.62
C GLU A 201 18.94 -13.84 5.16
N ALA A 202 19.18 -15.08 4.72
CA ALA A 202 19.57 -15.38 3.35
C ALA A 202 18.48 -14.96 2.35
N MET A 203 17.21 -15.25 2.65
CA MET A 203 16.09 -14.85 1.80
C MET A 203 15.95 -13.33 1.72
N THR A 204 16.02 -12.64 2.86
CA THR A 204 15.97 -11.17 2.91
C THR A 204 17.10 -10.57 2.07
N ARG A 205 18.36 -10.99 2.27
CA ARG A 205 19.51 -10.50 1.49
C ARG A 205 19.33 -10.75 -0.01
N LYS A 206 18.85 -11.94 -0.39
CA LYS A 206 18.62 -12.29 -1.79
C LYS A 206 17.54 -11.42 -2.42
N ILE A 207 16.39 -11.24 -1.78
CA ILE A 207 15.31 -10.38 -2.28
C ILE A 207 15.79 -8.93 -2.40
N VAL A 208 16.47 -8.39 -1.39
CA VAL A 208 17.03 -7.03 -1.44
C VAL A 208 18.01 -6.87 -2.61
N THR A 209 18.90 -7.85 -2.80
CA THR A 209 19.88 -7.83 -3.91
C THR A 209 19.21 -7.87 -5.29
N GLU A 210 18.18 -8.69 -5.46
CA GLU A 210 17.45 -8.85 -6.73
C GLU A 210 16.58 -7.63 -7.06
N LEU A 211 16.16 -6.89 -6.03
CA LEU A 211 15.27 -5.74 -6.18
C LEU A 211 15.96 -4.37 -6.07
N LYS A 212 17.28 -4.33 -5.83
CA LYS A 212 18.04 -3.10 -5.58
C LYS A 212 17.89 -2.00 -6.65
N ASP A 213 17.59 -2.38 -7.89
CA ASP A 213 17.54 -1.47 -9.05
C ASP A 213 16.14 -0.90 -9.32
N PHE A 214 15.13 -1.23 -8.50
CA PHE A 214 13.74 -0.80 -8.70
C PHE A 214 13.38 0.38 -7.81
N ASP A 215 12.89 1.46 -8.41
CA ASP A 215 12.53 2.69 -7.68
C ASP A 215 11.14 2.64 -7.02
N ASN A 216 10.30 1.70 -7.44
CA ASN A 216 8.88 1.63 -7.11
C ASN A 216 8.58 0.59 -6.02
N LEU A 217 9.37 0.53 -4.94
CA LEU A 217 9.20 -0.46 -3.88
C LEU A 217 9.45 0.07 -2.46
N TYR A 218 8.84 -0.62 -1.50
CA TYR A 218 9.25 -0.64 -0.10
C TYR A 218 9.11 -2.06 0.48
N TYR A 219 9.87 -2.37 1.52
CA TYR A 219 9.85 -3.69 2.16
C TYR A 219 8.98 -3.68 3.42
N GLU A 220 7.97 -4.55 3.46
CA GLU A 220 7.24 -4.84 4.71
C GLU A 220 7.89 -6.05 5.38
N ILE A 221 8.27 -5.89 6.65
CA ILE A 221 9.00 -6.92 7.39
C ILE A 221 8.12 -8.16 7.57
N CYS A 222 6.90 -7.98 8.07
CA CYS A 222 6.03 -9.10 8.40
C CYS A 222 4.57 -8.66 8.43
N ASN A 223 3.72 -9.41 7.74
CA ASN A 223 2.27 -9.32 7.87
C ASN A 223 1.85 -9.71 9.29
N GLU A 224 0.97 -8.94 9.93
CA GLU A 224 0.27 -9.27 11.18
C GLU A 224 1.09 -10.00 12.27
N PRO A 225 2.26 -9.49 12.67
CA PRO A 225 3.17 -10.20 13.58
C PRO A 225 2.54 -10.53 14.95
N TYR A 226 1.48 -9.81 15.33
CA TYR A 226 0.73 -9.97 16.58
C TYR A 226 -0.13 -11.26 16.68
N PHE A 227 -0.35 -12.01 15.60
CA PHE A 227 -1.15 -13.26 15.65
C PHE A 227 -0.36 -14.57 15.78
N GLY A 228 0.98 -14.55 15.61
CA GLY A 228 1.77 -15.79 15.48
C GLY A 228 3.06 -15.86 16.27
N GLY A 229 3.18 -15.10 17.36
CA GLY A 229 4.36 -15.15 18.23
C GLY A 229 5.62 -14.51 17.62
N VAL A 230 5.46 -13.67 16.60
CA VAL A 230 6.59 -12.99 15.94
C VAL A 230 7.14 -11.93 16.89
N THR A 231 8.35 -12.15 17.38
CA THR A 231 8.95 -11.24 18.36
C THR A 231 9.40 -9.93 17.71
N MET A 232 9.27 -8.81 18.44
CA MET A 232 9.81 -7.52 17.98
C MET A 232 11.33 -7.58 17.75
N ALA A 233 12.06 -8.35 18.56
CA ALA A 233 13.50 -8.54 18.38
C ALA A 233 13.85 -9.17 17.03
N TRP A 234 13.08 -10.17 16.59
CA TRP A 234 13.26 -10.76 15.26
C TRP A 234 12.90 -9.77 14.15
N GLN A 235 11.81 -9.00 14.29
CA GLN A 235 11.43 -8.01 13.29
C GLN A 235 12.51 -6.91 13.11
N ARG A 236 13.04 -6.39 14.22
CA ARG A 236 14.16 -5.42 14.21
C ARG A 236 15.40 -6.00 13.53
N HIS A 237 15.74 -7.24 13.85
CA HIS A 237 16.86 -7.93 13.21
C HIS A 237 16.69 -8.05 11.69
N ILE A 238 15.49 -8.38 11.20
CA ILE A 238 15.24 -8.39 9.74
C ILE A 238 15.38 -6.99 9.13
N ALA A 239 14.94 -5.93 9.83
CA ALA A 239 15.19 -4.56 9.39
C ALA A 239 16.70 -4.25 9.28
N ASP A 240 17.49 -4.67 10.26
CA ASP A 240 18.95 -4.51 10.26
C ASP A 240 19.63 -5.29 9.13
N VAL A 241 19.11 -6.47 8.78
CA VAL A 241 19.58 -7.26 7.63
C VAL A 241 19.33 -6.51 6.31
N ILE A 242 18.17 -5.88 6.16
CA ILE A 242 17.87 -5.03 4.99
C ILE A 242 18.87 -3.87 4.94
N VAL A 243 19.01 -3.11 6.02
CA VAL A 243 19.92 -1.96 6.11
C VAL A 243 21.36 -2.34 5.78
N ALA A 244 21.85 -3.45 6.34
CA ALA A 244 23.20 -3.92 6.08
C ALA A 244 23.41 -4.29 4.61
N MET A 245 22.45 -5.00 4.01
CA MET A 245 22.52 -5.40 2.61
C MET A 245 22.45 -4.18 1.67
N GLU A 246 21.55 -3.24 1.92
CA GLU A 246 21.42 -2.02 1.09
C GLU A 246 22.65 -1.12 1.19
N LYS A 247 23.27 -1.03 2.38
CA LYS A 247 24.55 -0.35 2.57
C LYS A 247 25.67 -0.94 1.71
N GLU A 248 25.75 -2.27 1.61
CA GLU A 248 26.73 -2.95 0.75
C GLU A 248 26.45 -2.70 -0.74
N LEU A 249 25.17 -2.57 -1.12
CA LEU A 249 24.73 -2.35 -2.50
C LEU A 249 24.74 -0.87 -2.92
N GLY A 250 24.87 0.06 -1.98
CA GLY A 250 24.84 1.51 -2.26
C GLY A 250 23.45 2.04 -2.64
N VAL A 251 22.38 1.38 -2.17
CA VAL A 251 20.98 1.80 -2.40
C VAL A 251 20.28 2.03 -1.06
N GLN A 252 19.07 2.58 -1.09
CA GLN A 252 18.23 2.70 0.11
C GLN A 252 16.75 2.70 -0.30
N HIS A 253 16.00 1.71 0.16
CA HIS A 253 14.54 1.66 0.04
C HIS A 253 13.86 1.93 1.38
N LEU A 254 12.57 2.25 1.35
CA LEU A 254 11.80 2.38 2.58
C LEU A 254 11.52 1.01 3.19
N ILE A 255 11.54 0.94 4.52
CA ILE A 255 11.15 -0.22 5.30
C ILE A 255 9.86 0.13 6.05
N SER A 256 8.87 -0.76 5.99
CA SER A 256 7.62 -0.68 6.74
C SER A 256 7.53 -1.78 7.79
N MET A 257 6.71 -1.51 8.81
CA MET A 257 6.38 -2.47 9.86
C MET A 257 4.89 -2.42 10.16
N ASN A 258 4.23 -3.57 10.13
CA ASN A 258 2.85 -3.73 10.57
C ASN A 258 2.77 -3.78 12.10
N ILE A 259 2.15 -2.75 12.68
CA ILE A 259 2.17 -2.45 14.11
C ILE A 259 1.02 -3.11 14.85
N ALA A 260 -0.20 -3.02 14.32
CA ALA A 260 -1.39 -3.53 15.00
C ALA A 260 -2.58 -3.73 14.06
N ASN A 261 -3.49 -4.60 14.47
CA ASN A 261 -4.87 -4.62 14.01
C ASN A 261 -5.66 -3.56 14.79
N GLY A 262 -6.28 -2.62 14.08
CA GLY A 262 -6.92 -1.43 14.64
C GLY A 262 -5.91 -0.32 14.92
N LYS A 263 -5.56 -0.12 16.19
CA LYS A 263 -4.78 1.05 16.62
C LYS A 263 -3.78 0.72 17.72
N ALA A 264 -2.61 1.35 17.65
CA ALA A 264 -1.62 1.36 18.70
C ALA A 264 -0.72 2.60 18.59
N LYS A 265 -0.20 3.06 19.73
CA LYS A 265 0.85 4.08 19.78
C LYS A 265 2.21 3.43 19.58
N VAL A 266 2.99 3.93 18.62
CA VAL A 266 4.39 3.54 18.44
C VAL A 266 5.25 4.37 19.39
N SER A 267 5.82 3.73 20.40
CA SER A 267 6.64 4.39 21.42
C SER A 267 8.15 4.22 21.22
N ASP A 268 8.57 3.13 20.57
CA ASP A 268 9.99 2.79 20.35
C ASP A 268 10.19 2.36 18.87
N PRO A 269 10.09 3.32 17.93
CA PRO A 269 10.25 3.02 16.50
C PRO A 269 11.69 2.63 16.19
N HIS A 270 11.86 1.59 15.36
CA HIS A 270 13.18 1.30 14.81
C HIS A 270 13.63 2.43 13.87
N PRO A 271 14.88 2.94 13.96
CA PRO A 271 15.31 4.12 13.21
C PRO A 271 15.27 3.95 11.69
N ALA A 272 15.40 2.72 11.19
CA ALA A 272 15.33 2.41 9.77
C ALA A 272 13.88 2.33 9.23
N VAL A 273 12.88 2.18 10.10
CA VAL A 273 11.48 2.06 9.68
C VAL A 273 10.92 3.44 9.34
N SER A 274 10.31 3.53 8.17
CA SER A 274 9.80 4.78 7.60
C SER A 274 8.29 4.80 7.43
N ILE A 275 7.63 3.64 7.46
CA ILE A 275 6.19 3.48 7.28
C ILE A 275 5.67 2.61 8.42
N PHE A 276 4.66 3.07 9.13
CA PHE A 276 4.00 2.33 10.21
C PHE A 276 2.60 1.95 9.77
N ASN A 277 2.42 0.67 9.49
CA ASN A 277 1.21 0.12 8.92
C ASN A 277 0.28 -0.44 10.01
N PHE A 278 -1.01 -0.18 9.86
CA PHE A 278 -2.10 -0.69 10.69
C PHE A 278 -3.08 -1.41 9.78
N HIS A 279 -3.78 -2.41 10.30
CA HIS A 279 -4.80 -3.13 9.54
C HIS A 279 -6.18 -2.85 10.12
N TYR A 280 -7.21 -2.69 9.29
CA TYR A 280 -8.59 -2.47 9.73
C TYR A 280 -8.70 -1.28 10.69
N ALA A 281 -8.09 -0.16 10.30
CA ALA A 281 -7.77 0.95 11.19
C ALA A 281 -8.88 1.99 11.32
N PHE A 282 -10.15 1.66 11.03
CA PHE A 282 -11.30 2.53 11.31
C PHE A 282 -11.84 2.40 12.76
N PRO A 283 -12.12 3.51 13.47
CA PRO A 283 -11.83 4.91 13.12
C PRO A 283 -10.31 5.19 13.10
N PRO A 284 -9.83 6.16 12.28
CA PRO A 284 -8.41 6.37 11.99
C PRO A 284 -7.64 7.07 13.14
N ASP A 285 -7.98 6.77 14.39
CA ASP A 285 -7.35 7.31 15.59
C ASP A 285 -5.84 7.07 15.59
N THR A 286 -5.39 5.97 14.98
CA THR A 286 -3.96 5.60 14.88
C THR A 286 -3.12 6.68 14.19
N VAL A 287 -3.71 7.45 13.27
CA VAL A 287 -3.01 8.56 12.61
C VAL A 287 -2.69 9.65 13.63
N ALA A 288 -3.69 10.12 14.38
CA ALA A 288 -3.50 11.14 15.40
C ALA A 288 -2.58 10.67 16.54
N MET A 289 -2.67 9.39 16.93
CA MET A 289 -1.76 8.81 17.93
C MET A 289 -0.31 8.91 17.50
N ASN A 290 0.00 8.78 16.22
CA ASN A 290 1.36 8.59 15.72
C ASN A 290 1.88 9.76 14.85
N TYR A 291 1.10 10.83 14.72
CA TYR A 291 1.44 11.96 13.84
C TYR A 291 2.76 12.65 14.22
N GLU A 292 3.17 12.63 15.50
CA GLU A 292 4.45 13.22 15.92
C GLU A 292 5.70 12.46 15.43
N LEU A 293 5.55 11.23 14.92
CA LEU A 293 6.67 10.46 14.38
C LEU A 293 7.31 11.12 13.16
N ASN A 294 6.58 12.02 12.46
CA ASN A 294 7.03 12.61 11.19
C ASN A 294 7.41 11.52 10.17
N LYS A 295 6.55 10.53 10.03
CA LYS A 295 6.66 9.36 9.17
C LYS A 295 5.30 9.04 8.55
N VAL A 296 5.27 8.16 7.56
CA VAL A 296 4.02 7.70 6.96
C VAL A 296 3.31 6.76 7.94
N ILE A 297 2.02 7.04 8.17
CA ILE A 297 1.08 6.12 8.81
C ILE A 297 0.19 5.54 7.72
N GLY A 298 0.09 4.21 7.65
CA GLY A 298 -0.64 3.48 6.63
C GLY A 298 -1.74 2.59 7.19
N ASP A 299 -2.82 2.44 6.43
CA ASP A 299 -3.84 1.39 6.56
C ASP A 299 -3.68 0.46 5.36
N ASN A 300 -2.68 -0.41 5.39
CA ASN A 300 -2.24 -1.18 4.22
C ASN A 300 -3.01 -2.51 4.04
N GLU A 301 -3.98 -2.79 4.90
CA GLU A 301 -4.88 -3.94 4.76
C GLU A 301 -6.26 -3.64 5.36
N THR A 302 -7.28 -3.77 4.52
CA THR A 302 -8.70 -3.87 4.89
C THR A 302 -9.31 -5.06 4.13
N GLY A 303 -10.64 -5.13 3.97
CA GLY A 303 -11.26 -6.20 3.17
C GLY A 303 -11.80 -7.40 3.94
N PHE A 304 -12.10 -7.28 5.23
CA PHE A 304 -12.81 -8.33 5.99
C PHE A 304 -14.08 -7.78 6.67
N LYS A 305 -14.77 -6.86 5.99
CA LYS A 305 -16.02 -6.23 6.45
C LYS A 305 -17.20 -6.47 5.51
N GLY A 306 -17.29 -7.69 4.96
CA GLY A 306 -18.34 -8.08 4.04
C GLY A 306 -18.18 -7.43 2.66
N THR A 307 -19.15 -7.65 1.79
CA THR A 307 -19.02 -7.36 0.35
C THR A 307 -19.43 -5.95 -0.06
N ASN A 308 -19.88 -5.10 0.88
CA ASN A 308 -20.41 -3.77 0.58
C ASN A 308 -19.28 -2.72 0.53
N ASP A 309 -19.15 -2.05 -0.61
CA ASP A 309 -18.15 -1.02 -0.89
C ASP A 309 -18.19 0.18 0.05
N THR A 310 -19.35 0.46 0.65
CA THR A 310 -19.55 1.65 1.49
C THR A 310 -18.54 1.72 2.62
N HIS A 311 -18.23 0.59 3.26
CA HIS A 311 -17.28 0.57 4.37
C HIS A 311 -15.86 0.89 3.90
N TYR A 312 -15.39 0.25 2.83
CA TYR A 312 -14.04 0.43 2.32
C TYR A 312 -13.82 1.83 1.73
N ARG A 313 -14.81 2.37 0.99
CA ARG A 313 -14.78 3.77 0.56
C ARG A 313 -14.66 4.69 1.77
N MET A 314 -15.52 4.51 2.77
CA MET A 314 -15.56 5.35 3.95
C MET A 314 -14.24 5.32 4.72
N GLU A 315 -13.68 4.13 4.93
CA GLU A 315 -12.42 3.94 5.64
C GLU A 315 -11.26 4.61 4.90
N GLY A 316 -11.15 4.41 3.57
CA GLY A 316 -10.12 5.07 2.77
C GLY A 316 -10.20 6.59 2.82
N TRP A 317 -11.40 7.15 2.67
CA TRP A 317 -11.60 8.60 2.78
C TRP A 317 -11.28 9.13 4.18
N ALA A 318 -11.76 8.46 5.23
CA ALA A 318 -11.50 8.87 6.60
C ALA A 318 -9.99 8.79 6.93
N PHE A 319 -9.31 7.74 6.51
CA PHE A 319 -7.90 7.51 6.83
C PHE A 319 -6.98 8.54 6.15
N ILE A 320 -7.18 8.79 4.85
CA ILE A 320 -6.38 9.80 4.12
C ILE A 320 -6.69 11.21 4.62
N MET A 321 -7.97 11.56 4.89
CA MET A 321 -8.32 12.88 5.45
C MET A 321 -7.90 13.05 6.92
N ALA A 322 -7.56 11.97 7.63
CA ALA A 322 -6.97 12.05 8.96
C ALA A 322 -5.44 12.33 8.90
N GLY A 323 -4.83 12.33 7.72
CA GLY A 323 -3.39 12.52 7.52
C GLY A 323 -2.60 11.24 7.23
N GLY A 324 -3.29 10.12 6.97
CA GLY A 324 -2.64 8.89 6.50
C GLY A 324 -2.04 9.07 5.10
N GLY A 325 -0.89 8.43 4.87
CA GLY A 325 -0.17 8.49 3.59
C GLY A 325 -0.39 7.28 2.68
N LEU A 326 -1.05 6.24 3.19
CA LEU A 326 -1.24 4.96 2.52
C LEU A 326 -2.59 4.35 2.93
N TYR A 327 -3.39 3.95 1.94
CA TYR A 327 -4.59 3.13 2.12
C TYR A 327 -4.66 1.98 1.09
N ASN A 328 -5.00 0.77 1.55
CA ASN A 328 -5.18 -0.39 0.70
C ASN A 328 -6.39 -1.23 1.13
N ASN A 329 -7.21 -1.63 0.16
CA ASN A 329 -8.28 -2.60 0.31
C ASN A 329 -7.95 -3.94 -0.38
N LEU A 330 -8.22 -5.06 0.29
CA LEU A 330 -8.21 -6.36 -0.39
C LEU A 330 -9.41 -6.49 -1.32
N ASP A 331 -9.11 -6.65 -2.59
CA ASP A 331 -10.07 -6.71 -3.68
C ASP A 331 -10.25 -8.15 -4.15
N TYR A 332 -11.32 -8.76 -3.67
CA TYR A 332 -11.64 -10.17 -3.91
C TYR A 332 -12.17 -10.44 -5.33
N SER A 333 -12.33 -9.40 -6.16
CA SER A 333 -12.67 -9.56 -7.58
C SER A 333 -11.45 -9.93 -8.44
N PHE A 334 -10.23 -9.77 -7.93
CA PHE A 334 -9.01 -10.22 -8.62
C PHE A 334 -8.70 -11.67 -8.25
N VAL A 335 -8.95 -12.57 -9.19
CA VAL A 335 -8.60 -13.99 -9.06
C VAL A 335 -8.01 -14.48 -10.39
N VAL A 336 -7.42 -15.67 -10.39
CA VAL A 336 -6.87 -16.27 -11.62
C VAL A 336 -7.93 -16.29 -12.74
N GLY A 337 -7.59 -15.75 -13.91
CA GLY A 337 -8.50 -15.63 -15.06
C GLY A 337 -9.50 -14.45 -15.00
N TYR A 338 -9.48 -13.67 -13.92
CA TYR A 338 -10.23 -12.42 -13.74
C TYR A 338 -9.30 -11.33 -13.19
N GLU A 339 -8.08 -11.25 -13.73
CA GLU A 339 -7.12 -10.21 -13.39
C GLU A 339 -7.53 -8.82 -13.90
N ASP A 340 -8.69 -8.72 -14.58
CA ASP A 340 -9.41 -7.47 -14.82
C ASP A 340 -10.32 -7.05 -13.66
N GLY A 341 -10.36 -7.84 -12.58
CA GLY A 341 -11.09 -7.53 -11.35
C GLY A 341 -12.60 -7.58 -11.57
N THR A 342 -13.08 -8.49 -12.41
CA THR A 342 -14.51 -8.64 -12.73
C THR A 342 -15.14 -9.91 -12.15
N PHE A 343 -14.39 -10.67 -11.33
CA PHE A 343 -14.93 -11.86 -10.69
C PHE A 343 -16.05 -11.49 -9.73
N GLY A 344 -17.25 -12.00 -10.01
CA GLY A 344 -18.38 -11.93 -9.09
C GLY A 344 -18.28 -13.05 -8.07
N TYR A 345 -18.18 -12.69 -6.80
CA TYR A 345 -18.11 -13.62 -5.67
C TYR A 345 -19.44 -13.67 -4.90
N HIS A 346 -19.63 -14.73 -4.13
CA HIS A 346 -20.86 -14.91 -3.34
C HIS A 346 -21.00 -13.90 -2.19
N ALA A 347 -22.23 -13.65 -1.75
CA ALA A 347 -22.53 -12.70 -0.66
C ALA A 347 -21.87 -13.02 0.70
N LYS A 348 -21.41 -14.26 0.89
CA LYS A 348 -20.69 -14.70 2.11
C LYS A 348 -19.17 -14.51 2.03
N GLN A 349 -18.65 -13.90 0.96
CA GLN A 349 -17.22 -13.62 0.81
C GLN A 349 -16.81 -12.71 1.98
N PRO A 350 -15.65 -12.93 2.63
CA PRO A 350 -15.28 -12.15 3.81
C PRO A 350 -15.13 -10.66 3.52
N GLY A 351 -14.76 -10.31 2.28
CA GLY A 351 -14.54 -8.94 1.84
C GLY A 351 -15.16 -8.58 0.49
N GLY A 352 -15.00 -7.31 0.14
CA GLY A 352 -15.53 -6.72 -1.09
C GLY A 352 -14.44 -6.44 -2.13
N GLY A 353 -14.59 -5.33 -2.84
CA GLY A 353 -13.70 -4.97 -3.94
C GLY A 353 -14.22 -5.45 -5.28
N ASN A 354 -14.34 -4.50 -6.19
CA ASN A 354 -14.93 -4.66 -7.51
C ASN A 354 -14.56 -3.40 -8.33
N PRO A 355 -14.91 -3.34 -9.63
CA PRO A 355 -14.60 -2.17 -10.45
C PRO A 355 -15.18 -0.86 -9.89
N GLU A 356 -16.34 -0.91 -9.25
CA GLU A 356 -17.00 0.27 -8.70
C GLU A 356 -16.26 0.84 -7.48
N LEU A 357 -15.84 0.00 -6.53
CA LEU A 357 -14.99 0.45 -5.41
C LEU A 357 -13.67 1.03 -5.91
N ARG A 358 -13.03 0.41 -6.92
CA ARG A 358 -11.79 0.95 -7.50
C ARG A 358 -11.99 2.34 -8.09
N ARG A 359 -13.07 2.58 -8.84
CA ARG A 359 -13.43 3.92 -9.32
C ARG A 359 -13.63 4.91 -8.17
N GLN A 360 -14.29 4.50 -7.08
CA GLN A 360 -14.54 5.31 -5.88
C GLN A 360 -13.24 5.72 -5.18
N LEU A 361 -12.27 4.82 -5.05
CA LEU A 361 -10.95 5.14 -4.52
C LEU A 361 -10.12 6.00 -5.49
N GLY A 362 -10.34 5.85 -6.80
CA GLY A 362 -9.82 6.78 -7.80
C GLY A 362 -10.36 8.21 -7.62
N ILE A 363 -11.61 8.38 -7.17
CA ILE A 363 -12.18 9.69 -6.81
C ILE A 363 -11.44 10.27 -5.60
N LEU A 364 -11.23 9.48 -4.54
CA LEU A 364 -10.43 9.90 -3.37
C LEU A 364 -9.04 10.38 -3.79
N SER A 365 -8.35 9.59 -4.62
CA SER A 365 -7.02 9.93 -5.13
C SER A 365 -7.03 11.27 -5.88
N ARG A 366 -7.94 11.47 -6.83
CA ARG A 366 -8.05 12.76 -7.56
C ARG A 366 -8.42 13.93 -6.64
N PHE A 367 -9.26 13.69 -5.63
CA PHE A 367 -9.68 14.71 -4.69
C PHE A 367 -8.51 15.22 -3.86
N ILE A 368 -7.74 14.34 -3.21
CA ILE A 368 -6.62 14.77 -2.36
C ILE A 368 -5.48 15.41 -3.18
N HIS A 369 -5.23 14.92 -4.40
CA HIS A 369 -4.23 15.52 -5.30
C HIS A 369 -4.70 16.83 -5.95
N SER A 370 -5.92 17.30 -5.68
CA SER A 370 -6.40 18.65 -6.08
C SER A 370 -5.96 19.77 -5.12
N PHE A 371 -5.22 19.40 -4.07
CA PHE A 371 -4.66 20.26 -3.04
C PHE A 371 -3.12 20.24 -3.07
N ASP A 372 -2.49 21.26 -2.50
CA ASP A 372 -1.08 21.18 -2.10
C ASP A 372 -1.02 20.54 -0.71
N PHE A 373 -1.29 19.23 -0.65
CA PHE A 373 -1.46 18.48 0.59
C PHE A 373 -0.19 18.45 1.45
N LEU A 374 0.98 18.74 0.87
CA LEU A 374 2.23 18.87 1.62
C LEU A 374 2.18 20.01 2.64
N LYS A 375 1.43 21.08 2.37
CA LYS A 375 1.25 22.21 3.28
C LYS A 375 0.10 22.04 4.26
N MET A 376 -0.64 20.94 4.15
CA MET A 376 -1.80 20.64 4.97
C MET A 376 -1.43 19.73 6.14
N ARG A 377 -2.19 19.83 7.22
CA ARG A 377 -2.10 18.95 8.39
C ARG A 377 -3.50 18.54 8.87
N PRO A 378 -3.63 17.46 9.65
CA PRO A 378 -4.86 17.13 10.36
C PRO A 378 -5.34 18.33 11.16
N ALA A 379 -6.60 18.70 10.96
CA ALA A 379 -7.16 19.95 11.44
C ALA A 379 -8.64 19.79 11.86
N ARG A 380 -9.01 18.61 12.40
CA ARG A 380 -10.39 18.30 12.83
C ARG A 380 -10.90 19.32 13.84
N GLU A 381 -10.03 19.90 14.66
CA GLU A 381 -10.34 20.94 15.64
C GLU A 381 -10.90 22.24 15.03
N LEU A 382 -10.75 22.45 13.72
CA LEU A 382 -11.38 23.57 13.02
C LEU A 382 -12.88 23.37 12.80
N VAL A 383 -13.39 22.14 12.91
CA VAL A 383 -14.83 21.85 12.89
C VAL A 383 -15.39 22.06 14.29
N LYS A 384 -16.08 23.18 14.52
CA LYS A 384 -16.56 23.59 15.85
C LYS A 384 -17.91 22.99 16.23
N ALA A 385 -18.81 22.83 15.26
CA ALA A 385 -20.15 22.30 15.46
C ALA A 385 -20.79 21.86 14.14
N GLY A 386 -22.00 21.32 14.21
CA GLY A 386 -22.83 21.03 13.05
C GLY A 386 -22.64 19.64 12.45
N VAL A 387 -21.74 18.83 13.02
CA VAL A 387 -21.59 17.41 12.67
C VAL A 387 -22.80 16.64 13.22
N PRO A 388 -23.55 15.89 12.40
CA PRO A 388 -24.69 15.10 12.87
C PRO A 388 -24.30 14.05 13.91
N ASP A 389 -25.25 13.66 14.75
CA ASP A 389 -25.06 12.59 15.73
C ASP A 389 -24.58 11.29 15.04
N LYS A 390 -23.53 10.69 15.58
CA LYS A 390 -22.85 9.48 15.08
C LYS A 390 -22.18 9.64 13.71
N ALA A 391 -22.16 10.84 13.11
CA ALA A 391 -21.37 11.08 11.92
C ALA A 391 -19.88 11.19 12.26
N HIS A 392 -19.04 10.75 11.32
CA HIS A 392 -17.59 10.87 11.39
C HIS A 392 -17.15 12.01 10.49
N VAL A 393 -16.20 12.83 10.97
CA VAL A 393 -15.62 13.93 10.19
C VAL A 393 -14.11 13.90 10.31
N GLN A 394 -13.42 14.07 9.19
CA GLN A 394 -11.97 14.24 9.14
C GLN A 394 -11.64 15.44 8.27
N MET A 395 -10.53 16.10 8.59
CA MET A 395 -10.18 17.35 7.93
C MET A 395 -8.66 17.52 7.85
N LEU A 396 -8.18 17.82 6.65
CA LEU A 396 -6.85 18.37 6.42
C LEU A 396 -6.98 19.87 6.12
N ALA A 397 -6.07 20.68 6.64
CA ALA A 397 -6.06 22.11 6.34
C ALA A 397 -4.66 22.72 6.30
N GLU A 398 -4.53 23.73 5.45
CA GLU A 398 -3.58 24.82 5.58
C GLU A 398 -4.42 26.07 5.89
N PRO A 399 -4.57 26.44 7.19
CA PRO A 399 -5.47 27.52 7.59
C PRO A 399 -5.23 28.82 6.81
N GLY A 400 -6.31 29.38 6.28
CA GLY A 400 -6.30 30.56 5.44
C GLY A 400 -5.95 30.32 3.97
N ARG A 401 -5.76 29.06 3.53
CA ARG A 401 -5.44 28.75 2.12
C ARG A 401 -6.27 27.61 1.55
N GLN A 402 -6.35 26.48 2.23
CA GLN A 402 -7.02 25.29 1.70
C GLN A 402 -7.50 24.37 2.81
N TYR A 403 -8.66 23.74 2.59
CA TYR A 403 -9.32 22.85 3.53
C TYR A 403 -9.98 21.71 2.77
N ALA A 404 -9.64 20.49 3.14
CA ALA A 404 -10.24 19.26 2.66
C ALA A 404 -10.97 18.62 3.84
N LEU A 405 -12.28 18.40 3.73
CA LEU A 405 -13.07 17.76 4.77
C LEU A 405 -13.85 16.59 4.17
N TYR A 406 -13.91 15.49 4.91
CA TYR A 406 -14.76 14.35 4.60
C TYR A 406 -15.71 14.10 5.76
N MET A 407 -16.98 13.83 5.46
CA MET A 407 -17.98 13.48 6.45
C MET A 407 -18.77 12.25 6.00
N PHE A 408 -18.91 11.28 6.90
CA PHE A 408 -19.70 10.07 6.73
C PHE A 408 -20.78 10.00 7.81
N GLY A 409 -22.04 9.82 7.40
CA GLY A 409 -23.20 9.77 8.28
C GLY A 409 -24.00 11.08 8.29
N GLY A 410 -25.27 10.96 8.66
CA GLY A 410 -26.28 12.01 8.44
C GLY A 410 -26.74 12.04 6.97
N LYS A 411 -27.66 12.96 6.67
CA LYS A 411 -28.16 13.20 5.29
C LYS A 411 -28.00 14.66 4.84
N GLN A 412 -27.74 15.53 5.80
CA GLN A 412 -27.52 16.95 5.63
C GLN A 412 -26.87 17.49 6.92
N ALA A 413 -26.07 18.53 6.82
CA ALA A 413 -25.46 19.20 7.96
C ALA A 413 -25.34 20.72 7.71
N THR A 414 -25.19 21.50 8.79
CA THR A 414 -24.72 22.89 8.72
C THR A 414 -23.45 22.98 9.55
N LEU A 415 -22.30 22.77 8.91
CA LEU A 415 -21.00 22.73 9.57
C LEU A 415 -20.59 24.14 9.98
N GLN A 416 -20.00 24.25 11.17
CA GLN A 416 -19.39 25.47 11.67
C GLN A 416 -17.87 25.31 11.63
N LEU A 417 -17.20 25.99 10.70
CA LEU A 417 -15.76 25.90 10.48
C LEU A 417 -15.06 27.18 10.93
N GLU A 418 -14.02 27.06 11.74
CA GLU A 418 -13.16 28.20 12.05
C GLU A 418 -12.19 28.48 10.89
N VAL A 419 -12.30 29.68 10.30
CA VAL A 419 -11.48 30.12 9.17
C VAL A 419 -10.98 31.56 9.36
N PRO A 420 -9.76 31.91 8.92
CA PRO A 420 -9.31 33.30 8.86
C PRO A 420 -10.15 34.15 7.89
N GLN A 421 -10.01 35.47 7.96
CA GLN A 421 -10.63 36.40 7.02
C GLN A 421 -10.19 36.11 5.58
N GLY A 422 -11.14 36.10 4.65
CA GLY A 422 -10.86 35.92 3.23
C GLY A 422 -12.08 35.60 2.40
N THR A 423 -11.85 35.50 1.09
CA THR A 423 -12.83 34.96 0.14
C THR A 423 -12.44 33.53 -0.19
N TYR A 424 -13.38 32.60 -0.04
CA TYR A 424 -13.17 31.18 -0.25
C TYR A 424 -14.10 30.66 -1.35
N SER A 425 -13.56 29.81 -2.23
CA SER A 425 -14.34 28.97 -3.14
C SER A 425 -14.64 27.65 -2.44
N VAL A 426 -15.92 27.32 -2.33
CA VAL A 426 -16.46 26.16 -1.61
C VAL A 426 -17.12 25.25 -2.63
N GLU A 427 -16.64 24.01 -2.75
CA GLU A 427 -17.14 22.98 -3.66
C GLU A 427 -17.42 21.70 -2.87
N TRP A 428 -18.62 21.14 -3.02
CA TRP A 428 -18.97 19.84 -2.44
C TRP A 428 -18.84 18.74 -3.48
N LEU A 429 -18.47 17.54 -3.05
CA LEU A 429 -18.32 16.35 -3.88
C LEU A 429 -18.97 15.15 -3.20
N HIS A 430 -19.67 14.31 -3.98
CA HIS A 430 -20.18 13.01 -3.56
C HIS A 430 -19.12 11.91 -3.73
N PRO A 431 -18.58 11.32 -2.65
CA PRO A 431 -17.46 10.36 -2.70
C PRO A 431 -17.76 9.11 -3.53
N GLN A 432 -19.03 8.68 -3.55
CA GLN A 432 -19.48 7.49 -4.28
C GLN A 432 -19.49 7.70 -5.80
N THR A 433 -19.91 8.87 -6.29
CA THR A 433 -20.13 9.10 -7.73
C THR A 433 -19.10 10.05 -8.35
N GLY A 434 -18.42 10.85 -7.54
CA GLY A 434 -17.54 11.92 -7.97
C GLY A 434 -18.29 13.17 -8.45
N GLU A 435 -19.63 13.18 -8.34
CA GLU A 435 -20.46 14.32 -8.70
C GLU A 435 -20.11 15.52 -7.80
N LYS A 436 -19.99 16.69 -8.43
CA LYS A 436 -19.65 17.96 -7.76
C LYS A 436 -20.85 18.90 -7.78
N VAL A 437 -21.06 19.59 -6.68
CA VAL A 437 -21.96 20.76 -6.63
C VAL A 437 -21.19 21.99 -7.11
N PRO A 438 -21.78 22.87 -7.96
CA PRO A 438 -21.12 24.08 -8.43
C PRO A 438 -20.51 24.90 -7.30
N ALA A 439 -19.25 25.29 -7.48
CA ALA A 439 -18.53 26.03 -6.45
C ALA A 439 -19.14 27.41 -6.20
N VAL A 440 -19.28 27.78 -4.92
CA VAL A 440 -19.75 29.11 -4.50
C VAL A 440 -18.60 29.91 -3.89
N LYS A 441 -18.60 31.23 -4.10
CA LYS A 441 -17.64 32.14 -3.45
C LYS A 441 -18.27 32.75 -2.21
N ILE A 442 -17.57 32.67 -1.09
CA ILE A 442 -18.00 33.23 0.20
C ILE A 442 -16.91 34.16 0.72
N SER A 443 -17.23 35.43 0.90
CA SER A 443 -16.39 36.40 1.61
C SER A 443 -16.75 36.39 3.09
N HIS A 444 -15.78 36.09 3.96
CA HIS A 444 -15.98 35.96 5.39
C HIS A 444 -15.00 36.86 6.17
N GLY A 445 -15.50 37.49 7.23
CA GLY A 445 -14.72 38.39 8.12
C GLY A 445 -13.68 37.67 9.00
N GLY A 446 -13.65 36.34 8.96
CA GLY A 446 -12.88 35.49 9.87
C GLY A 446 -13.71 35.01 11.06
N GLY A 447 -13.26 33.95 11.73
CA GLY A 447 -13.99 33.28 12.80
C GLY A 447 -14.82 32.10 12.28
N VAL A 448 -15.98 31.85 12.88
CA VAL A 448 -16.82 30.69 12.57
C VAL A 448 -17.67 30.94 11.33
N LEU A 449 -17.34 30.24 10.25
CA LEU A 449 -18.10 30.19 8.99
C LEU A 449 -19.10 29.03 9.02
N SER A 450 -20.38 29.34 8.82
CA SER A 450 -21.44 28.33 8.68
C SER A 450 -21.60 27.89 7.22
N LEU A 451 -21.49 26.59 6.95
CA LEU A 451 -21.65 25.97 5.64
C LEU A 451 -22.73 24.90 5.67
N ALA A 452 -23.82 25.12 4.95
CA ALA A 452 -24.81 24.07 4.70
C ALA A 452 -24.28 23.09 3.64
N THR A 453 -24.39 21.79 3.92
CA THR A 453 -24.17 20.77 2.91
C THR A 453 -25.39 20.69 1.98
N PRO A 454 -25.22 20.27 0.71
CA PRO A 454 -26.34 19.68 -0.02
C PRO A 454 -26.84 18.41 0.70
N SER A 455 -27.94 17.83 0.23
CA SER A 455 -28.36 16.49 0.66
C SER A 455 -27.34 15.45 0.19
N TYR A 456 -27.01 14.48 1.02
CA TYR A 456 -26.07 13.40 0.70
C TYR A 456 -26.49 12.08 1.37
N ASP A 457 -26.01 10.95 0.85
CA ASP A 457 -26.19 9.63 1.45
C ASP A 457 -25.08 8.67 0.96
N PRO A 458 -24.29 8.03 1.84
CA PRO A 458 -24.12 8.32 3.26
C PRO A 458 -23.03 9.38 3.53
N ASP A 459 -22.26 9.78 2.50
CA ASP A 459 -21.06 10.60 2.66
C ASP A 459 -20.94 11.78 1.70
N ILE A 460 -20.16 12.77 2.13
CA ILE A 460 -19.87 14.00 1.38
C ILE A 460 -18.46 14.51 1.68
N ALA A 461 -17.82 15.11 0.67
CA ALA A 461 -16.52 15.76 0.79
C ALA A 461 -16.60 17.24 0.44
N LEU A 462 -15.80 18.05 1.11
CA LEU A 462 -15.66 19.49 0.90
C LEU A 462 -14.26 19.82 0.42
N ARG A 463 -14.21 20.53 -0.71
CA ARG A 463 -13.03 21.28 -1.13
C ARG A 463 -13.28 22.76 -0.94
N MET A 464 -12.55 23.37 -0.01
CA MET A 464 -12.59 24.82 0.21
C MET A 464 -11.20 25.42 0.03
N VAL A 465 -11.05 26.34 -0.91
CA VAL A 465 -9.78 27.01 -1.20
C VAL A 465 -9.94 28.53 -1.17
N ARG A 466 -8.94 29.25 -0.67
CA ARG A 466 -8.95 30.72 -0.74
C ARG A 466 -8.89 31.15 -2.19
N ALA A 467 -9.83 31.98 -2.62
CA ALA A 467 -9.79 32.61 -3.93
C ALA A 467 -8.53 33.49 -3.97
N GLN A 468 -7.76 33.39 -5.06
CA GLN A 468 -6.67 34.34 -5.26
C GLN A 468 -7.26 35.76 -5.36
N PRO A 469 -6.54 36.78 -4.82
CA PRO A 469 -6.96 38.17 -4.90
C PRO A 469 -7.32 38.62 -6.32
#